data_AF-A0A9J6BP00-F1
#
_entry.id   AF-A0A9J6BP00-F1
#
_cell.length_a   1.000
_cell.length_b   1.000
_cell.length_c   1.000
_cell.angle_alpha   90.00
_cell.angle_beta   90.00
_cell.angle_gamma   90.00
#
_symmetry.space_group_name_H-M   'P 1'
#
loop_
_entity.id
_entity.type
_entity.pdbx_description
1 polymer ?
#
loop_
_entity_poly.entity_id
_entity_poly.type
_entity_poly.pdbx_seq_one_letter_code
_entity_poly.pdbx_strand_id
1 'polypeptide(L)'
;MQFYCNNCRATDVSIAKFPKFKLNAENLASTECDEFIARHLSLCGVFIPKKVIIKYSSEKKFEINSPTAKYRSKTAITYNNCSLLAFFKSDDELDICFFACYFQLYGSDCEAKSNRNSVYLSYIDSVNLFKVPDRTKIYQEILIGLFRYLRFRKFSKIFIWSCPPSKQSDYILVGKPLDMKIPTFDILLSWYHKLIILGKKQGVITSFEGPDKYARDNNWFDLDNVPLFEGDLWPTRIQEAVIEAEKEGSNYEYLNKRIWDLLQVQTIGFDNSYFVLYIEQETMTLDAMMPQPSLKCKYTNDRYDLVEFFLDNNLTFHDLRLAAFSTVYIINSIQNLKTDEFQDVIYYIEKKVNNIININVLKLCEETSKRKNIIKKSLNLKF
;
A
#
# COMPACT_ATOMS: atom_id res chain seq x y z
N MET A 1 27.97 -3.55 -21.41
CA MET A 1 28.33 -2.15 -21.04
C MET A 1 29.63 -2.10 -20.22
N GLN A 2 30.45 -1.02 -20.26
CA GLN A 2 31.64 -0.87 -19.37
C GLN A 2 31.33 0.01 -18.14
N PHE A 3 31.72 -0.45 -16.95
CA PHE A 3 31.55 0.31 -15.70
C PHE A 3 32.74 1.25 -15.44
N TYR A 4 32.44 2.48 -15.00
CA TYR A 4 33.43 3.46 -14.54
C TYR A 4 33.01 4.00 -13.17
N CYS A 5 33.92 3.98 -12.19
CA CYS A 5 33.67 4.45 -10.83
C CYS A 5 33.69 5.98 -10.71
N ASN A 6 33.19 6.52 -9.59
CA ASN A 6 33.11 7.97 -9.37
C ASN A 6 34.47 8.67 -9.50
N ASN A 7 35.57 8.04 -9.04
CA ASN A 7 36.91 8.60 -9.18
C ASN A 7 37.33 8.73 -10.65
N CYS A 8 37.17 7.67 -11.45
CA CYS A 8 37.48 7.72 -12.88
C CYS A 8 36.65 8.79 -13.60
N ARG A 9 35.37 8.93 -13.22
CA ARG A 9 34.45 9.95 -13.80
C ARG A 9 34.80 11.38 -13.39
N ALA A 10 35.34 11.57 -12.18
CA ALA A 10 35.79 12.88 -11.73
C ALA A 10 37.06 13.34 -12.46
N THR A 11 37.90 12.40 -12.90
CA THR A 11 39.17 12.69 -13.56
C THR A 11 39.12 12.72 -15.08
N ASP A 12 38.12 12.06 -15.69
CA ASP A 12 37.99 11.96 -17.14
C ASP A 12 36.63 12.50 -17.63
N VAL A 13 36.70 13.65 -18.32
CA VAL A 13 35.53 14.36 -18.84
C VAL A 13 34.74 13.52 -19.85
N SER A 14 35.38 12.62 -20.57
CA SER A 14 34.72 11.77 -21.59
C SER A 14 33.71 10.78 -20.98
N ILE A 15 33.94 10.40 -19.72
CA ILE A 15 33.09 9.47 -18.95
C ILE A 15 32.43 10.12 -17.74
N ALA A 16 32.54 11.44 -17.60
CA ALA A 16 32.02 12.18 -16.44
C ALA A 16 30.51 12.00 -16.23
N LYS A 17 29.74 11.79 -17.30
CA LYS A 17 28.28 11.56 -17.23
C LYS A 17 27.95 10.10 -16.95
N PHE A 18 27.02 9.88 -16.01
CA PHE A 18 26.42 8.58 -15.80
C PHE A 18 25.69 8.11 -17.06
N PRO A 19 25.78 6.82 -17.42
CA PRO A 19 25.01 6.31 -18.53
C PRO A 19 23.51 6.37 -18.21
N LYS A 20 22.71 6.71 -19.23
CA LYS A 20 21.26 6.68 -19.11
C LYS A 20 20.76 5.26 -19.36
N PHE A 21 20.20 4.64 -18.33
CA PHE A 21 19.55 3.35 -18.44
C PHE A 21 18.14 3.50 -19.00
N LYS A 22 17.70 2.59 -19.87
CA LYS A 22 16.29 2.50 -20.26
C LYS A 22 15.41 2.06 -19.09
N LEU A 23 15.96 1.20 -18.23
CA LEU A 23 15.29 0.69 -17.05
C LEU A 23 15.44 1.69 -15.90
N ASN A 24 14.54 2.67 -15.86
CA ASN A 24 14.47 3.70 -14.83
C ASN A 24 13.00 4.07 -14.56
N ALA A 25 12.74 4.70 -13.41
CA ALA A 25 11.40 5.03 -12.96
C ALA A 25 10.71 6.10 -13.84
N GLU A 26 11.47 7.01 -14.45
CA GLU A 26 10.92 8.05 -15.34
C GLU A 26 10.32 7.48 -16.63
N ASN A 27 10.88 6.37 -17.11
CA ASN A 27 10.42 5.66 -18.30
C ASN A 27 9.20 4.78 -18.03
N LEU A 28 8.71 4.71 -16.79
CA LEU A 28 7.44 4.06 -16.50
C LEU A 28 6.28 4.87 -17.11
N ALA A 29 5.40 4.18 -17.84
CA ALA A 29 4.22 4.80 -18.42
C ALA A 29 3.42 5.56 -17.35
N SER A 30 3.17 6.84 -17.61
CA SER A 30 2.33 7.69 -16.76
C SER A 30 0.86 7.25 -16.79
N THR A 31 0.15 7.64 -15.75
CA THR A 31 -1.27 7.41 -15.50
C THR A 31 -1.89 8.73 -15.07
N GLU A 32 -3.21 8.91 -15.28
CA GLU A 32 -3.91 10.11 -14.82
C GLU A 32 -3.65 10.42 -13.34
N CYS A 33 -3.59 9.37 -12.51
CA CYS A 33 -3.36 9.53 -11.09
C CYS A 33 -1.94 10.01 -10.75
N ASP A 34 -0.91 9.50 -11.42
CA ASP A 34 0.45 9.94 -11.09
C ASP A 34 0.70 11.41 -11.45
N GLU A 35 0.17 11.87 -12.58
CA GLU A 35 0.20 13.28 -12.95
C GLU A 35 -0.57 14.13 -11.94
N PHE A 36 -1.72 13.64 -11.46
CA PHE A 36 -2.52 14.31 -10.44
C PHE A 36 -1.73 14.47 -9.13
N ILE A 37 -1.09 13.40 -8.66
CA ILE A 37 -0.29 13.41 -7.42
C ILE A 37 0.95 14.28 -7.60
N ALA A 38 1.65 14.19 -8.73
CA ALA A 38 2.83 15.02 -9.01
C ALA A 38 2.46 16.52 -8.98
N ARG A 39 1.34 16.90 -9.60
CA ARG A 39 0.82 18.27 -9.56
C ARG A 39 0.45 18.70 -8.14
N HIS A 40 -0.21 17.83 -7.38
CA HIS A 40 -0.53 18.07 -5.97
C HIS A 40 0.72 18.37 -5.13
N LEU A 41 1.75 17.52 -5.23
CA LEU A 41 3.01 17.67 -4.49
C LEU A 41 3.73 18.97 -4.85
N SER A 42 3.73 19.34 -6.13
CA SER A 42 4.28 20.62 -6.61
C SER A 42 3.58 21.83 -5.96
N LEU A 43 2.25 21.82 -5.92
CA LEU A 43 1.46 22.91 -5.30
C LEU A 43 1.67 23.02 -3.79
N CYS A 44 1.90 21.89 -3.10
CA CYS A 44 2.19 21.90 -1.66
C CYS A 44 3.63 22.34 -1.30
N GLY A 45 4.48 22.60 -2.30
CA GLY A 45 5.87 23.01 -2.07
C GLY A 45 6.67 21.95 -1.31
N VAL A 46 6.34 20.66 -1.51
CA VAL A 46 7.08 19.54 -0.91
C VAL A 46 8.05 18.95 -1.91
N PHE A 47 9.04 18.22 -1.39
CA PHE A 47 9.94 17.44 -2.24
C PHE A 47 9.10 16.55 -3.18
N ILE A 48 9.33 16.72 -4.47
CA ILE A 48 8.63 15.97 -5.51
C ILE A 48 9.43 14.69 -5.75
N PRO A 49 8.87 13.49 -5.48
CA PRO A 49 9.46 12.23 -5.88
C PRO A 49 9.77 12.26 -7.37
N LYS A 50 10.83 11.55 -7.78
CA LYS A 50 11.22 11.49 -9.19
C LYS A 50 10.09 10.94 -10.06
N LYS A 51 9.38 9.95 -9.53
CA LYS A 51 8.16 9.41 -10.10
C LYS A 51 7.28 8.87 -8.97
N VAL A 52 5.98 9.14 -9.05
CA VAL A 52 4.96 8.33 -8.37
C VAL A 52 4.26 7.55 -9.47
N ILE A 53 3.92 6.29 -9.25
CA ILE A 53 3.09 5.53 -10.18
C ILE A 53 1.94 4.91 -9.41
N ILE A 54 0.77 4.84 -10.04
CA ILE A 54 -0.31 3.97 -9.59
C ILE A 54 -0.44 2.82 -10.57
N LYS A 55 -0.64 1.62 -10.03
CA LYS A 55 -0.92 0.42 -10.77
C LYS A 55 -2.27 -0.13 -10.34
N TYR A 56 -3.15 -0.26 -11.33
CA TYR A 56 -4.40 -0.97 -11.21
C TYR A 56 -4.13 -2.45 -11.50
N SER A 57 -4.40 -3.34 -10.54
CA SER A 57 -4.35 -4.78 -10.80
C SER A 57 -5.60 -5.24 -11.55
N SER A 58 -5.70 -6.54 -11.79
CA SER A 58 -6.97 -7.15 -12.17
C SER A 58 -8.03 -6.97 -11.08
N GLU A 59 -9.29 -7.01 -11.50
CA GLU A 59 -10.44 -7.21 -10.60
C GLU A 59 -10.21 -8.47 -9.76
N LYS A 60 -10.58 -8.38 -8.48
CA LYS A 60 -10.52 -9.46 -7.49
C LYS A 60 -11.90 -9.70 -6.91
N LYS A 61 -12.07 -10.90 -6.35
CA LYS A 61 -13.30 -11.35 -5.70
C LYS A 61 -12.96 -11.81 -4.29
N PHE A 62 -13.54 -11.13 -3.30
CA PHE A 62 -13.43 -11.51 -1.89
C PHE A 62 -14.62 -12.40 -1.52
N GLU A 63 -14.35 -13.67 -1.20
CA GLU A 63 -15.35 -14.62 -0.72
C GLU A 63 -15.57 -14.44 0.78
N ILE A 64 -16.82 -14.25 1.20
CA ILE A 64 -17.20 -14.09 2.61
C ILE A 64 -17.29 -15.49 3.23
N ASN A 65 -16.49 -15.72 4.27
CA ASN A 65 -16.44 -17.01 4.93
C ASN A 65 -17.76 -17.34 5.65
N SER A 66 -18.11 -18.64 5.65
CA SER A 66 -19.06 -19.19 6.61
C SER A 66 -18.48 -19.09 8.03
N PRO A 67 -19.26 -18.77 9.08
CA PRO A 67 -20.72 -18.61 9.12
C PRO A 67 -21.26 -17.22 8.71
N THR A 68 -20.45 -16.18 8.57
CA THR A 68 -20.91 -14.81 8.26
C THR A 68 -21.80 -14.75 7.01
N ALA A 69 -21.45 -15.52 5.98
CA ALA A 69 -22.21 -15.59 4.72
C ALA A 69 -23.69 -15.98 4.89
N LYS A 70 -24.07 -16.69 5.97
CA LYS A 70 -25.47 -17.09 6.23
C LYS A 70 -26.40 -15.91 6.55
N TYR A 71 -25.83 -14.77 6.94
CA TYR A 71 -26.54 -13.60 7.44
C TYR A 71 -26.46 -12.41 6.49
N ARG A 72 -26.04 -12.64 5.24
CA ARG A 72 -25.87 -11.60 4.22
C ARG A 72 -26.52 -12.03 2.91
N SER A 73 -27.05 -11.07 2.17
CA SER A 73 -27.58 -11.30 0.83
C SER A 73 -26.50 -11.54 -0.22
N LYS A 74 -25.28 -11.06 0.03
CA LYS A 74 -24.10 -11.30 -0.81
C LYS A 74 -23.07 -12.12 -0.05
N THR A 75 -22.58 -13.18 -0.68
CA THR A 75 -21.54 -14.06 -0.14
C THR A 75 -20.16 -13.78 -0.74
N ALA A 76 -20.07 -12.85 -1.68
CA ALA A 76 -18.82 -12.38 -2.24
C ALA A 76 -18.94 -10.91 -2.65
N ILE A 77 -17.80 -10.23 -2.72
CA ILE A 77 -17.70 -8.82 -3.11
C ILE A 77 -16.56 -8.65 -4.12
N THR A 78 -16.84 -8.03 -5.28
CA THR A 78 -15.81 -7.69 -6.26
C THR A 78 -15.20 -6.32 -5.99
N TYR A 79 -13.91 -6.18 -6.30
CA TYR A 79 -13.17 -4.94 -6.11
C TYR A 79 -11.94 -4.89 -7.03
N ASN A 80 -11.41 -3.69 -7.26
CA ASN A 80 -10.13 -3.52 -7.95
C ASN A 80 -9.02 -3.30 -6.94
N ASN A 81 -8.04 -4.18 -6.88
CA ASN A 81 -6.85 -3.93 -6.08
C ASN A 81 -5.91 -2.96 -6.81
N CYS A 82 -5.28 -2.08 -6.05
CA CYS A 82 -4.37 -1.07 -6.59
C CYS A 82 -3.13 -0.99 -5.72
N SER A 83 -2.00 -0.65 -6.35
CA SER A 83 -0.79 -0.27 -5.65
C SER A 83 -0.32 1.12 -6.10
N LEU A 84 0.25 1.88 -5.18
CA LEU A 84 0.96 3.11 -5.47
C LEU A 84 2.41 2.89 -5.04
N LEU A 85 3.35 3.18 -5.93
CA LEU A 85 4.78 3.11 -5.67
C LEU A 85 5.39 4.49 -5.94
N ALA A 86 6.17 5.00 -5.00
CA ALA A 86 6.91 6.25 -5.17
C ALA A 86 8.42 5.98 -5.21
N PHE A 87 9.07 6.60 -6.19
CA PHE A 87 10.49 6.47 -6.46
C PHE A 87 11.18 7.83 -6.28
N PHE A 88 12.35 7.80 -5.66
CA PHE A 88 13.28 8.92 -5.70
C PHE A 88 14.55 8.50 -6.42
N LYS A 89 15.32 9.49 -6.87
CA LYS A 89 16.64 9.27 -7.46
C LYS A 89 17.71 9.67 -6.45
N SER A 90 18.64 8.78 -6.15
CA SER A 90 19.77 9.08 -5.28
C SER A 90 20.79 9.98 -5.98
N ASP A 91 21.72 10.55 -5.21
CA ASP A 91 22.87 11.31 -5.72
C ASP A 91 23.74 10.48 -6.68
N ASP A 92 23.63 9.14 -6.57
CA ASP A 92 24.31 8.16 -7.40
C ASP A 92 23.54 7.80 -8.69
N GLU A 93 22.51 8.57 -9.04
CA GLU A 93 21.66 8.37 -10.22
C GLU A 93 20.93 7.01 -10.23
N LEU A 94 20.69 6.42 -9.06
CA LEU A 94 19.96 5.17 -8.90
C LEU A 94 18.52 5.45 -8.42
N ASP A 95 17.54 4.81 -9.05
CA ASP A 95 16.15 4.88 -8.62
C ASP A 95 15.91 3.97 -7.41
N ILE A 96 15.14 4.48 -6.45
CA ILE A 96 14.80 3.76 -5.23
C ILE A 96 13.32 3.94 -4.92
N CYS A 97 12.59 2.81 -4.87
CA CYS A 97 11.23 2.73 -4.37
C CYS A 97 11.24 2.91 -2.85
N PHE A 98 10.70 4.03 -2.37
CA PHE A 98 10.81 4.40 -0.95
C PHE A 98 9.50 4.41 -0.20
N PHE A 99 8.39 4.46 -0.92
CA PHE A 99 7.05 4.47 -0.35
C PHE A 99 6.15 3.61 -1.23
N ALA A 100 5.37 2.74 -0.60
CA ALA A 100 4.44 1.86 -1.26
C ALA A 100 3.14 1.81 -0.47
N CYS A 101 2.00 1.78 -1.15
CA CYS A 101 0.74 1.41 -0.50
C CYS A 101 -0.13 0.56 -1.40
N TYR A 102 -0.92 -0.33 -0.80
CA TYR A 102 -1.98 -1.09 -1.46
C TYR A 102 -3.34 -0.60 -0.96
N PHE A 103 -4.29 -0.52 -1.89
CA PHE A 103 -5.66 -0.13 -1.58
C PHE A 103 -6.67 -0.81 -2.50
N GLN A 104 -7.87 -1.02 -2.00
CA GLN A 104 -8.97 -1.68 -2.69
C GLN A 104 -10.01 -0.65 -3.09
N LEU A 105 -10.46 -0.70 -4.35
CA LEU A 105 -11.46 0.21 -4.89
C LEU A 105 -12.78 -0.54 -5.12
N TYR A 106 -13.84 -0.02 -4.52
CA TYR A 106 -15.20 -0.53 -4.67
C TYR A 106 -16.05 0.52 -5.40
N GLY A 107 -16.32 0.26 -6.67
CA GLY A 107 -17.03 1.18 -7.56
C GLY A 107 -18.50 1.36 -7.19
N SER A 108 -19.20 2.22 -7.94
CA SER A 108 -20.64 2.44 -7.82
C SER A 108 -21.47 1.21 -8.19
N ASP A 109 -20.89 0.35 -9.03
CA ASP A 109 -21.44 -0.90 -9.55
C ASP A 109 -21.22 -2.11 -8.62
N CYS A 110 -20.47 -1.95 -7.52
CA CYS A 110 -20.27 -3.00 -6.53
C CYS A 110 -21.61 -3.59 -6.05
N GLU A 111 -21.69 -4.92 -6.00
CA GLU A 111 -22.86 -5.70 -5.66
C GLU A 111 -23.27 -5.52 -4.19
N ALA A 112 -22.30 -5.30 -3.30
CA ALA A 112 -22.52 -5.00 -1.89
C ALA A 112 -22.73 -3.50 -1.72
N LYS A 113 -23.97 -3.08 -1.44
CA LYS A 113 -24.32 -1.66 -1.29
C LYS A 113 -23.48 -0.94 -0.21
N SER A 114 -23.16 -1.64 0.87
CA SER A 114 -22.31 -1.17 1.97
C SER A 114 -20.90 -0.76 1.52
N ASN A 115 -20.40 -1.32 0.42
CA ASN A 115 -19.04 -1.11 -0.07
C ASN A 115 -18.96 -0.06 -1.18
N ARG A 116 -20.08 0.34 -1.79
CA ARG A 116 -20.06 1.22 -2.97
C ARG A 116 -19.33 2.53 -2.72
N ASN A 117 -18.65 3.02 -3.75
CA ASN A 117 -17.91 4.29 -3.76
C ASN A 117 -16.95 4.42 -2.56
N SER A 118 -16.36 3.31 -2.14
CA SER A 118 -15.47 3.24 -0.98
C SER A 118 -14.09 2.74 -1.38
N VAL A 119 -13.10 3.19 -0.62
CA VAL A 119 -11.71 2.78 -0.74
C VAL A 119 -11.24 2.21 0.59
N TYR A 120 -10.59 1.05 0.57
CA TYR A 120 -9.92 0.53 1.76
C TYR A 120 -8.41 0.64 1.57
N LEU A 121 -7.75 1.42 2.43
CA LEU A 121 -6.29 1.60 2.42
C LEU A 121 -5.65 0.44 3.20
N SER A 122 -5.38 -0.66 2.51
CA SER A 122 -5.02 -1.93 3.12
C SER A 122 -3.64 -1.92 3.78
N TYR A 123 -2.62 -1.41 3.08
CA TYR A 123 -1.24 -1.44 3.57
C TYR A 123 -0.50 -0.19 3.14
N ILE A 124 0.30 0.36 4.05
CA ILE A 124 1.23 1.46 3.78
C ILE A 124 2.60 1.03 4.30
N ASP A 125 3.62 1.25 3.49
CA ASP A 125 4.97 0.93 3.86
C ASP A 125 5.98 1.93 3.29
N SER A 126 7.11 2.06 3.96
CA SER A 126 8.19 2.95 3.52
C SER A 126 9.56 2.46 3.98
N VAL A 127 10.61 3.07 3.42
CA VAL A 127 11.98 2.96 3.91
C VAL A 127 12.63 4.33 4.03
N ASN A 128 13.51 4.49 5.02
CA ASN A 128 14.14 5.76 5.39
C ASN A 128 15.57 5.89 4.85
N LEU A 129 15.83 5.42 3.63
CA LEU A 129 17.18 5.27 3.07
C LEU A 129 17.81 6.55 2.53
N PHE A 130 17.08 7.65 2.49
CA PHE A 130 17.53 8.91 1.91
C PHE A 130 17.16 10.10 2.78
N LYS A 131 18.00 11.13 2.70
CA LYS A 131 17.83 12.36 3.45
C LYS A 131 16.95 13.32 2.67
N VAL A 132 15.73 13.50 3.14
CA VAL A 132 14.84 14.59 2.72
C VAL A 132 14.43 15.41 3.93
N PRO A 133 14.12 16.71 3.75
CA PRO A 133 13.84 17.61 4.87
C PRO A 133 12.71 17.13 5.78
N ASP A 134 11.62 16.60 5.20
CA ASP A 134 10.47 16.08 5.96
C ASP A 134 9.81 14.88 5.26
N ARG A 135 10.29 13.67 5.59
CA ARG A 135 9.71 12.41 5.08
C ARG A 135 8.23 12.27 5.43
N THR A 136 7.87 12.64 6.66
CA THR A 136 6.50 12.50 7.14
C THR A 136 5.54 13.33 6.30
N LYS A 137 5.88 14.59 6.03
CA LYS A 137 5.07 15.46 5.17
C LYS A 137 4.98 14.91 3.74
N ILE A 138 6.06 14.40 3.16
CA ILE A 138 6.03 13.81 1.81
C ILE A 138 5.04 12.64 1.75
N TYR A 139 5.11 11.70 2.70
CA TYR A 139 4.18 10.55 2.73
C TYR A 139 2.73 10.99 2.88
N GLN A 140 2.49 11.99 3.75
CA GLN A 140 1.15 12.53 3.97
C GLN A 140 0.60 13.22 2.72
N GLU A 141 1.41 14.03 2.04
CA GLU A 141 0.99 14.73 0.82
C GLU A 141 0.80 13.76 -0.37
N ILE A 142 1.56 12.66 -0.44
CA ILE A 142 1.31 11.59 -1.43
C ILE A 142 -0.10 11.00 -1.19
N LEU A 143 -0.44 10.66 0.05
CA LEU A 143 -1.76 10.11 0.38
C LEU A 143 -2.88 11.13 0.18
N ILE A 144 -2.68 12.39 0.55
CA ILE A 144 -3.69 13.43 0.32
C ILE A 144 -3.88 13.68 -1.18
N GLY A 145 -2.81 13.66 -1.97
CA GLY A 145 -2.88 13.68 -3.44
C GLY A 145 -3.70 12.52 -3.99
N LEU A 146 -3.46 11.31 -3.48
CA LEU A 146 -4.26 10.12 -3.81
C LEU A 146 -5.73 10.32 -3.41
N PHE A 147 -6.03 10.81 -2.21
CA PHE A 147 -7.40 11.02 -1.73
C PHE A 147 -8.14 12.05 -2.58
N ARG A 148 -7.44 13.13 -2.98
CA ARG A 148 -7.99 14.16 -3.86
C ARG A 148 -8.27 13.59 -5.25
N TYR A 149 -7.41 12.71 -5.77
CA TYR A 149 -7.68 11.99 -7.00
C TYR A 149 -8.87 11.03 -6.85
N LEU A 150 -8.93 10.22 -5.79
CA LEU A 150 -10.06 9.30 -5.55
C LEU A 150 -11.39 10.05 -5.44
N ARG A 151 -11.39 11.22 -4.80
CA ARG A 151 -12.53 12.14 -4.78
C ARG A 151 -12.93 12.59 -6.18
N PHE A 152 -11.96 13.00 -7.00
CA PHE A 152 -12.21 13.33 -8.41
C PHE A 152 -12.82 12.14 -9.16
N ARG A 153 -12.40 10.92 -8.82
CA ARG A 153 -12.95 9.64 -9.30
C ARG A 153 -14.25 9.20 -8.62
N LYS A 154 -14.92 10.10 -7.87
CA LYS A 154 -16.24 9.91 -7.23
C LYS A 154 -16.29 8.87 -6.11
N PHE A 155 -15.14 8.49 -5.56
CA PHE A 155 -15.13 7.81 -4.27
C PHE A 155 -15.52 8.80 -3.17
N SER A 156 -16.29 8.31 -2.21
CA SER A 156 -16.90 9.11 -1.14
C SER A 156 -16.23 8.88 0.22
N LYS A 157 -15.72 7.66 0.44
CA LYS A 157 -15.21 7.22 1.73
C LYS A 157 -13.87 6.50 1.60
N ILE A 158 -13.00 6.67 2.59
CA ILE A 158 -11.76 5.91 2.75
C ILE A 158 -11.76 5.26 4.13
N PHE A 159 -11.57 3.95 4.17
CA PHE A 159 -11.48 3.13 5.36
C PHE A 159 -10.01 2.85 5.66
N ILE A 160 -9.59 3.12 6.89
CA ILE A 160 -8.21 2.93 7.34
C ILE A 160 -8.22 2.19 8.68
N TRP A 161 -7.58 1.03 8.72
CA TRP A 161 -7.23 0.38 9.96
C TRP A 161 -5.78 0.72 10.35
N SER A 162 -5.61 1.47 11.44
CA SER A 162 -4.31 1.80 12.00
C SER A 162 -3.76 0.65 12.84
N CYS A 163 -3.09 -0.27 12.17
CA CYS A 163 -2.38 -1.39 12.78
C CYS A 163 -0.89 -1.29 12.44
N PRO A 164 0.03 -1.15 13.42
CA PRO A 164 1.45 -1.25 13.15
C PRO A 164 1.84 -2.72 12.88
N PRO A 165 2.86 -2.97 12.05
CA PRO A 165 3.32 -4.33 11.83
C PRO A 165 3.96 -4.88 13.11
N SER A 166 3.98 -6.20 13.26
CA SER A 166 4.76 -6.83 14.33
C SER A 166 6.25 -6.57 14.12
N LYS A 167 7.05 -6.56 15.20
CA LYS A 167 8.50 -6.22 15.17
C LYS A 167 9.34 -7.02 14.15
N GLN A 168 8.82 -8.11 13.61
CA GLN A 168 9.52 -9.02 12.69
C GLN A 168 8.84 -9.14 11.32
N SER A 169 7.84 -8.29 11.03
CA SER A 169 7.06 -8.36 9.80
C SER A 169 7.19 -7.07 9.01
N ASP A 170 7.48 -7.21 7.71
CA ASP A 170 7.41 -6.12 6.75
C ASP A 170 6.08 -6.19 6.00
N TYR A 171 5.44 -5.04 5.80
CA TYR A 171 4.17 -4.98 5.07
C TYR A 171 4.37 -5.11 3.56
N ILE A 172 5.35 -4.43 2.98
CA ILE A 172 5.58 -4.45 1.53
C ILE A 172 7.08 -4.50 1.22
N LEU A 173 7.85 -3.54 1.73
CA LEU A 173 9.28 -3.40 1.43
C LEU A 173 10.09 -4.24 2.42
N VAL A 174 10.53 -5.42 1.95
CA VAL A 174 11.19 -6.46 2.76
C VAL A 174 12.61 -6.06 3.18
N GLY A 175 12.97 -6.41 4.41
CA GLY A 175 14.33 -6.35 4.91
C GLY A 175 14.81 -4.93 5.18
N LYS A 176 14.02 -4.14 5.90
CA LYS A 176 14.31 -2.75 6.26
C LYS A 176 15.66 -2.55 6.98
N PRO A 177 16.21 -1.31 6.98
CA PRO A 177 17.42 -0.98 7.73
C PRO A 177 17.28 -1.32 9.22
N LEU A 178 18.34 -1.83 9.85
CA LEU A 178 18.28 -2.30 11.25
C LEU A 178 18.05 -1.17 12.26
N ASP A 179 18.49 0.04 11.91
CA ASP A 179 18.31 1.26 12.70
C ASP A 179 16.95 1.94 12.44
N MET A 180 16.19 1.46 11.45
CA MET A 180 14.84 1.95 11.18
C MET A 180 13.88 1.48 12.27
N LYS A 181 13.36 2.45 13.05
CA LYS A 181 12.36 2.17 14.09
C LYS A 181 11.00 1.91 13.47
N ILE A 182 10.40 0.77 13.80
CA ILE A 182 8.98 0.51 13.54
C ILE A 182 8.16 1.38 14.50
N PRO A 183 7.17 2.15 14.01
CA PRO A 183 6.35 3.00 14.87
C PRO A 183 5.58 2.15 15.88
N THR A 184 5.51 2.61 17.12
CA THR A 184 4.56 2.05 18.09
C THR A 184 3.13 2.42 17.68
N PHE A 185 2.14 1.75 18.29
CA PHE A 185 0.74 2.04 18.05
C PHE A 185 0.40 3.53 18.22
N ASP A 186 0.82 4.16 19.32
CA ASP A 186 0.55 5.58 19.59
C ASP A 186 1.20 6.53 18.57
N ILE A 187 2.41 6.19 18.11
CA ILE A 187 3.13 6.98 17.10
C ILE A 187 2.40 6.89 15.75
N LEU A 188 1.98 5.68 15.35
CA LEU A 188 1.24 5.47 14.10
C LEU A 188 -0.13 6.15 14.16
N LEU A 189 -0.82 6.03 15.29
CA LEU A 189 -2.10 6.69 15.54
C LEU A 189 -1.96 8.21 15.42
N SER A 190 -0.97 8.81 16.10
CA SER A 190 -0.67 10.24 15.98
C SER A 190 -0.36 10.65 14.53
N TRP A 191 0.33 9.78 13.78
CA TRP A 191 0.65 10.03 12.38
C TRP A 191 -0.59 10.10 11.49
N TYR A 192 -1.56 9.18 11.67
CA TYR A 192 -2.84 9.22 10.95
C TYR A 192 -3.69 10.44 11.34
N HIS A 193 -3.75 10.82 12.61
CA HIS A 193 -4.45 12.05 13.01
C HIS A 193 -3.85 13.30 12.34
N LYS A 194 -2.51 13.39 12.26
CA LYS A 194 -1.84 14.49 11.54
C LYS A 194 -2.16 14.49 10.05
N LEU A 195 -2.19 13.31 9.41
CA LEU A 195 -2.62 13.16 8.01
C LEU A 195 -4.05 13.69 7.82
N ILE A 196 -4.98 13.28 8.69
CA ILE A 196 -6.38 13.66 8.62
C ILE A 196 -6.54 15.18 8.81
N ILE A 197 -5.90 15.75 9.82
CA ILE A 197 -5.93 17.21 10.07
C ILE A 197 -5.38 17.99 8.87
N LEU A 198 -4.27 17.53 8.29
CA LEU A 198 -3.70 18.14 7.10
C LEU A 198 -4.66 18.06 5.90
N GLY A 199 -5.25 16.89 5.65
CA GLY A 199 -6.24 16.71 4.58
C GLY A 199 -7.51 17.55 4.77
N LYS A 200 -7.96 17.74 6.02
CA LYS A 200 -9.06 18.67 6.35
C LYS A 200 -8.69 20.11 6.07
N LYS A 201 -7.50 20.56 6.50
CA LYS A 201 -6.99 21.91 6.23
C LYS A 201 -6.91 22.21 4.73
N GLN A 202 -6.61 21.21 3.91
CA GLN A 202 -6.55 21.33 2.46
C GLN A 202 -7.91 21.13 1.75
N GLY A 203 -8.99 20.90 2.50
CA GLY A 203 -10.33 20.69 1.97
C GLY A 203 -10.52 19.38 1.18
N VAL A 204 -9.63 18.39 1.36
CA VAL A 204 -9.76 17.06 0.72
C VAL A 204 -10.64 16.15 1.55
N ILE A 205 -10.39 16.13 2.87
CA ILE A 205 -11.19 15.37 3.83
C ILE A 205 -12.22 16.33 4.41
N THR A 206 -13.51 16.01 4.29
CA THR A 206 -14.60 16.84 4.82
C THR A 206 -14.80 16.56 6.31
N SER A 207 -14.91 15.28 6.66
CA SER A 207 -15.06 14.79 8.03
C SER A 207 -14.40 13.42 8.19
N PHE A 208 -14.29 12.96 9.42
CA PHE A 208 -13.92 11.59 9.73
C PHE A 208 -14.64 11.15 11.00
N GLU A 209 -14.84 9.85 11.15
CA GLU A 209 -15.39 9.24 12.35
C GLU A 209 -14.76 7.86 12.62
N GLY A 210 -14.95 7.40 13.84
CA GLY A 210 -14.59 6.05 14.23
C GLY A 210 -15.72 5.04 13.96
N PRO A 211 -15.41 3.73 14.02
CA PRO A 211 -16.34 2.66 13.73
C PRO A 211 -17.59 2.61 14.61
N ASP A 212 -17.58 3.05 15.87
CA ASP A 212 -18.80 2.99 16.70
C ASP A 212 -19.89 3.91 16.15
N LYS A 213 -19.52 5.16 15.85
CA LYS A 213 -20.44 6.12 15.25
C LYS A 213 -20.88 5.64 13.86
N TYR A 214 -19.94 5.20 13.02
CA TYR A 214 -20.24 4.72 11.68
C TYR A 214 -21.22 3.52 11.70
N ALA A 215 -21.00 2.56 12.59
CA ALA A 215 -21.83 1.37 12.70
C ALA A 215 -23.27 1.70 13.12
N ARG A 216 -23.44 2.62 14.08
CA ARG A 216 -24.76 3.10 14.52
C ARG A 216 -25.50 3.85 13.42
N ASP A 217 -24.81 4.76 12.74
CA ASP A 217 -25.41 5.59 11.69
C ASP A 217 -25.78 4.79 10.42
N ASN A 218 -25.12 3.65 10.20
CA ASN A 218 -25.37 2.77 9.05
C ASN A 218 -26.13 1.49 9.42
N ASN A 219 -26.72 1.39 10.62
CA ASN A 219 -27.53 0.26 11.06
C ASN A 219 -26.86 -1.12 10.86
N TRP A 220 -25.67 -1.31 11.46
CA TRP A 220 -24.93 -2.59 11.46
C TRP A 220 -25.63 -3.72 12.21
N PHE A 221 -26.82 -3.49 12.78
CA PHE A 221 -27.72 -4.54 13.24
C PHE A 221 -28.09 -5.50 12.09
N ASP A 222 -28.21 -4.98 10.87
CA ASP A 222 -28.29 -5.77 9.65
C ASP A 222 -26.89 -5.89 9.04
N LEU A 223 -26.39 -7.13 8.97
CA LEU A 223 -25.05 -7.40 8.49
C LEU A 223 -24.86 -7.02 7.02
N ASP A 224 -25.92 -6.89 6.21
CA ASP A 224 -25.79 -6.39 4.83
C ASP A 224 -25.35 -4.92 4.76
N ASN A 225 -25.51 -4.14 5.84
CA ASN A 225 -25.06 -2.76 5.91
C ASN A 225 -23.60 -2.61 6.35
N VAL A 226 -22.93 -3.71 6.75
CA VAL A 226 -21.54 -3.68 7.18
C VAL A 226 -20.62 -3.73 5.96
N PRO A 227 -19.76 -2.72 5.70
CA PRO A 227 -18.76 -2.80 4.65
C PRO A 227 -17.71 -3.86 4.99
N LEU A 228 -17.36 -4.72 4.04
CA LEU A 228 -16.33 -5.75 4.22
C LEU A 228 -15.22 -5.60 3.20
N PHE A 229 -13.99 -5.57 3.68
CA PHE A 229 -12.79 -5.48 2.85
C PHE A 229 -11.89 -6.68 3.07
N GLU A 230 -11.22 -7.15 2.01
CA GLU A 230 -10.35 -8.31 2.13
C GLU A 230 -9.12 -7.98 3.00
N GLY A 231 -8.85 -8.80 4.01
CA GLY A 231 -7.75 -8.58 4.96
C GLY A 231 -8.01 -7.48 5.99
N ASP A 232 -9.24 -6.98 6.12
CA ASP A 232 -9.64 -6.03 7.16
C ASP A 232 -10.02 -6.69 8.49
N LEU A 233 -10.16 -5.86 9.52
CA LEU A 233 -10.59 -6.20 10.87
C LEU A 233 -11.99 -6.83 10.90
N TRP A 234 -12.97 -6.20 10.23
CA TRP A 234 -14.40 -6.50 10.43
C TRP A 234 -14.83 -7.91 10.00
N PRO A 235 -14.38 -8.47 8.84
CA PRO A 235 -14.76 -9.84 8.48
C PRO A 235 -14.47 -10.87 9.57
N THR A 236 -13.32 -10.75 10.24
CA THR A 236 -12.93 -11.65 11.35
C THR A 236 -13.78 -11.41 12.59
N ARG A 237 -14.00 -10.14 12.97
CA ARG A 237 -14.78 -9.80 14.18
C ARG A 237 -16.25 -10.20 14.06
N ILE A 238 -16.83 -10.06 12.87
CA ILE A 238 -18.20 -10.50 12.60
C ILE A 238 -18.28 -12.02 12.63
N GLN A 239 -17.30 -12.72 12.06
CA GLN A 239 -17.25 -14.17 12.13
C GLN A 239 -17.20 -14.66 13.58
N GLU A 240 -16.34 -14.07 14.41
CA GLU A 240 -16.25 -14.39 15.84
C GLU A 240 -17.58 -14.13 16.57
N ALA A 241 -18.21 -12.97 16.32
CA ALA A 241 -19.50 -12.61 16.92
C ALA A 241 -20.63 -13.56 16.50
N VAL A 242 -20.68 -13.95 15.23
CA VAL A 242 -21.67 -14.93 14.70
C VAL A 242 -21.47 -16.30 15.35
N ILE A 243 -20.24 -16.80 15.41
CA ILE A 243 -19.94 -18.09 16.02
C ILE A 243 -20.37 -18.11 17.49
N GLU A 244 -20.06 -17.03 18.22
CA GLU A 244 -20.39 -16.95 19.64
C GLU A 244 -21.91 -16.85 19.87
N ALA A 245 -22.60 -16.05 19.07
CA ALA A 245 -24.05 -15.94 19.13
C ALA A 245 -24.75 -17.28 18.77
N GLU A 246 -24.25 -18.01 17.77
CA GLU A 246 -24.78 -19.33 17.39
C GLU A 246 -24.61 -20.37 18.52
N LYS A 247 -23.50 -20.35 19.27
CA LYS A 247 -23.28 -21.26 20.42
C LYS A 247 -24.24 -21.04 21.58
N GLU A 248 -24.67 -19.80 21.80
CA GLU A 248 -25.57 -19.43 22.88
C GLU A 248 -27.04 -19.86 22.62
N GLY A 249 -27.33 -20.50 21.48
CA GLY A 249 -28.62 -21.17 21.24
C GLY A 249 -29.82 -20.23 21.10
N SER A 250 -29.60 -19.01 20.63
CA SER A 250 -30.66 -17.99 20.49
C SER A 250 -31.53 -18.20 19.24
N ASN A 251 -32.86 -18.03 19.36
CA ASN A 251 -33.77 -17.98 18.20
C ASN A 251 -33.31 -16.86 17.22
N TYR A 252 -33.55 -17.03 15.91
CA TYR A 252 -33.01 -16.20 14.82
C TYR A 252 -33.25 -14.69 15.02
N GLU A 253 -34.41 -14.29 15.55
CA GLU A 253 -34.75 -12.89 15.86
C GLU A 253 -33.87 -12.29 16.99
N TYR A 254 -33.48 -13.11 17.96
CA TYR A 254 -32.57 -12.72 19.05
C TYR A 254 -31.10 -12.78 18.63
N LEU A 255 -30.80 -13.52 17.56
CA LEU A 255 -29.45 -13.77 17.11
C LEU A 255 -28.79 -12.53 16.50
N ASN A 256 -29.51 -11.78 15.65
CA ASN A 256 -28.99 -10.53 15.09
C ASN A 256 -28.70 -9.49 16.18
N LYS A 257 -29.59 -9.39 17.18
CA LYS A 257 -29.35 -8.55 18.35
C LYS A 257 -28.11 -8.99 19.10
N ARG A 258 -27.93 -10.29 19.34
CA ARG A 258 -26.76 -10.80 20.04
C ARG A 258 -25.46 -10.57 19.27
N ILE A 259 -25.47 -10.78 17.96
CA ILE A 259 -24.33 -10.47 17.08
C ILE A 259 -23.99 -8.98 17.19
N TRP A 260 -24.98 -8.11 17.12
CA TRP A 260 -24.77 -6.66 17.27
C TRP A 260 -24.23 -6.30 18.65
N ASP A 261 -24.77 -6.83 19.75
CA ASP A 261 -24.29 -6.56 21.11
C ASP A 261 -22.80 -6.93 21.26
N LEU A 262 -22.38 -8.05 20.66
CA LEU A 262 -20.97 -8.49 20.64
C LEU A 262 -20.10 -7.57 19.76
N LEU A 263 -20.59 -7.20 18.58
CA LEU A 263 -19.88 -6.31 17.65
C LEU A 263 -19.74 -4.89 18.19
N GLN A 264 -20.75 -4.37 18.88
CA GLN A 264 -20.76 -3.01 19.41
C GLN A 264 -19.57 -2.79 20.35
N VAL A 265 -19.29 -3.76 21.24
CA VAL A 265 -18.11 -3.73 22.11
C VAL A 265 -16.81 -3.63 21.30
N GLN A 266 -16.72 -4.33 20.17
CA GLN A 266 -15.56 -4.23 19.27
C GLN A 266 -15.49 -2.86 18.60
N THR A 267 -16.61 -2.32 18.10
CA THR A 267 -16.64 -1.00 17.47
C THR A 267 -16.13 0.09 18.42
N ILE A 268 -16.54 0.07 19.68
CA ILE A 268 -16.04 0.98 20.71
C ILE A 268 -14.55 0.75 20.98
N GLY A 269 -14.14 -0.52 21.10
CA GLY A 269 -12.75 -0.89 21.39
C GLY A 269 -11.75 -0.45 20.30
N PHE A 270 -12.18 -0.39 19.05
CA PHE A 270 -11.33 0.02 17.91
C PHE A 270 -11.52 1.48 17.48
N ASP A 271 -12.31 2.28 18.21
CA ASP A 271 -12.70 3.64 17.79
C ASP A 271 -11.50 4.59 17.56
N ASN A 272 -10.43 4.38 18.33
CA ASN A 272 -9.17 5.12 18.21
C ASN A 272 -8.16 4.51 17.23
N SER A 273 -8.55 3.51 16.45
CA SER A 273 -7.61 2.77 15.58
C SER A 273 -8.19 2.41 14.23
N TYR A 274 -9.43 2.79 13.97
CA TYR A 274 -10.10 2.58 12.70
C TYR A 274 -10.78 3.88 12.31
N PHE A 275 -10.58 4.33 11.09
CA PHE A 275 -11.05 5.61 10.60
C PHE A 275 -11.90 5.42 9.35
N VAL A 276 -13.06 6.07 9.33
CA VAL A 276 -13.84 6.31 8.12
C VAL A 276 -13.68 7.78 7.76
N LEU A 277 -12.95 8.05 6.68
CA LEU A 277 -12.72 9.40 6.17
C LEU A 277 -13.74 9.70 5.08
N TYR A 278 -14.38 10.86 5.15
CA TYR A 278 -15.27 11.36 4.09
C TYR A 278 -14.50 12.31 3.19
N ILE A 279 -14.60 12.08 1.87
CA ILE A 279 -13.90 12.84 0.83
C ILE A 279 -14.85 13.36 -0.26
N GLU A 280 -16.16 13.19 -0.14
CA GLU A 280 -17.13 13.55 -1.18
C GLU A 280 -17.21 15.07 -1.48
N GLN A 281 -17.79 15.44 -2.64
CA GLN A 281 -18.22 16.81 -2.98
C GLN A 281 -19.74 16.83 -3.15
N GLU A 282 -20.38 17.91 -2.67
CA GLU A 282 -21.84 18.11 -2.77
C GLU A 282 -22.35 18.29 -4.20
N THR A 283 -21.49 18.58 -5.19
CA THR A 283 -21.93 18.91 -6.55
C THR A 283 -20.95 18.40 -7.61
N MET A 284 -21.38 17.46 -8.45
CA MET A 284 -21.12 17.45 -9.90
C MET A 284 -21.78 16.22 -10.54
N THR A 285 -22.60 16.50 -11.56
CA THR A 285 -23.33 15.56 -12.42
C THR A 285 -22.42 14.63 -13.24
N LEU A 286 -23.01 13.51 -13.63
CA LEU A 286 -22.42 12.33 -14.28
C LEU A 286 -21.68 12.65 -15.57
N ASP A 287 -20.38 12.36 -15.60
CA ASP A 287 -19.68 11.94 -16.81
C ASP A 287 -19.01 10.59 -16.54
N ALA A 288 -19.11 9.70 -17.51
CA ALA A 288 -18.67 8.31 -17.40
C ALA A 288 -17.18 8.20 -17.06
N MET A 289 -16.87 7.30 -16.11
CA MET A 289 -15.51 6.97 -15.71
C MET A 289 -14.70 6.52 -16.93
N MET A 290 -13.57 7.19 -17.21
CA MET A 290 -12.65 6.71 -18.23
C MET A 290 -12.02 5.38 -17.77
N PRO A 291 -12.05 4.32 -18.61
CA PRO A 291 -11.35 3.09 -18.34
C PRO A 291 -9.84 3.38 -18.29
N GLN A 292 -9.19 2.94 -17.21
CA GLN A 292 -7.75 3.08 -17.05
C GLN A 292 -7.05 1.94 -17.80
N PRO A 293 -5.90 2.19 -18.46
CA PRO A 293 -5.06 1.11 -18.96
C PRO A 293 -4.60 0.25 -17.77
N SER A 294 -5.01 -1.02 -17.79
CA SER A 294 -4.51 -2.01 -16.81
C SER A 294 -3.04 -2.30 -17.11
N LEU A 295 -2.15 -1.73 -16.30
CA LEU A 295 -0.75 -2.16 -16.28
C LEU A 295 -0.68 -3.48 -15.52
N LYS A 296 -0.88 -4.58 -16.26
CA LYS A 296 -0.76 -5.93 -15.70
C LYS A 296 0.69 -6.20 -15.31
N CYS A 297 0.96 -6.32 -14.03
CA CYS A 297 2.22 -6.80 -13.49
C CYS A 297 1.91 -7.96 -12.52
N LYS A 298 2.43 -9.15 -12.84
CA LYS A 298 2.12 -10.39 -12.11
C LYS A 298 2.42 -10.29 -10.61
N TYR A 299 3.45 -9.53 -10.23
CA TYR A 299 3.98 -9.47 -8.88
C TYR A 299 3.46 -8.29 -8.06
N THR A 300 2.55 -7.47 -8.59
CA THR A 300 1.97 -6.34 -7.87
C THR A 300 0.45 -6.45 -7.72
N ASN A 301 -0.12 -7.64 -7.94
CA ASN A 301 -1.56 -7.85 -7.82
C ASN A 301 -2.04 -7.80 -6.36
N ASP A 302 -1.18 -8.13 -5.41
CA ASP A 302 -1.30 -7.81 -3.99
C ASP A 302 0.09 -7.73 -3.35
N ARG A 303 0.11 -7.52 -2.03
CA ARG A 303 1.36 -7.45 -1.28
C ARG A 303 2.06 -8.81 -1.17
N TYR A 304 1.32 -9.92 -1.18
CA TYR A 304 1.88 -11.25 -0.97
C TYR A 304 2.72 -11.63 -2.17
N ASP A 305 2.19 -11.42 -3.37
CA ASP A 305 2.92 -11.63 -4.63
C ASP A 305 4.22 -10.83 -4.67
N LEU A 306 4.21 -9.57 -4.20
CA LEU A 306 5.39 -8.70 -4.22
C LEU A 306 6.41 -9.11 -3.16
N VAL A 307 5.96 -9.46 -1.96
CA VAL A 307 6.82 -9.94 -0.87
C VAL A 307 7.45 -11.28 -1.24
N GLU A 308 6.68 -12.22 -1.80
CA GLU A 308 7.20 -13.50 -2.28
C GLU A 308 8.21 -13.30 -3.41
N PHE A 309 7.91 -12.40 -4.36
CA PHE A 309 8.85 -12.01 -5.39
C PHE A 309 10.18 -11.50 -4.81
N PHE A 310 10.16 -10.66 -3.78
CA PHE A 310 11.38 -10.24 -3.11
C PHE A 310 12.13 -11.41 -2.47
N LEU A 311 11.42 -12.29 -1.77
CA LEU A 311 12.01 -13.44 -1.07
C LEU A 311 12.58 -14.50 -2.00
N ASP A 312 12.00 -14.68 -3.18
CA ASP A 312 12.48 -15.65 -4.17
C ASP A 312 13.67 -15.13 -4.97
N ASN A 313 13.80 -13.81 -5.10
CA ASN A 313 14.91 -13.16 -5.79
C ASN A 313 15.99 -12.60 -4.82
N ASN A 314 15.90 -12.89 -3.51
CA ASN A 314 16.79 -12.38 -2.47
C ASN A 314 16.92 -10.84 -2.45
N LEU A 315 15.81 -10.15 -2.72
CA LEU A 315 15.72 -8.70 -2.76
C LEU A 315 15.39 -8.15 -1.37
N THR A 316 15.96 -6.99 -1.04
CA THR A 316 15.85 -6.38 0.29
C THR A 316 16.11 -4.88 0.24
N PHE A 317 15.53 -4.13 1.18
CA PHE A 317 15.66 -2.69 1.32
C PHE A 317 16.51 -2.28 2.53
N HIS A 318 17.49 -3.12 2.87
CA HIS A 318 18.31 -2.95 4.08
C HIS A 318 19.20 -1.71 4.05
N ASP A 319 19.71 -1.37 2.87
CA ASP A 319 20.51 -0.18 2.63
C ASP A 319 20.17 0.42 1.26
N LEU A 320 20.73 1.61 0.98
CA LEU A 320 20.49 2.36 -0.25
C LEU A 320 20.77 1.53 -1.51
N ARG A 321 21.76 0.63 -1.46
CA ARG A 321 22.26 -0.13 -2.61
C ARG A 321 21.38 -1.33 -2.89
N LEU A 322 21.07 -2.10 -1.85
CA LEU A 322 20.17 -3.25 -1.96
C LEU A 322 18.76 -2.78 -2.34
N ALA A 323 18.34 -1.61 -1.85
CA ALA A 323 17.08 -0.99 -2.27
C ALA A 323 17.10 -0.56 -3.74
N ALA A 324 18.21 0.01 -4.23
CA ALA A 324 18.34 0.35 -5.66
C ALA A 324 18.28 -0.91 -6.53
N PHE A 325 18.99 -1.97 -6.15
CA PHE A 325 18.94 -3.27 -6.83
C PHE A 325 17.52 -3.84 -6.84
N SER A 326 16.85 -3.88 -5.69
CA SER A 326 15.46 -4.33 -5.56
C SER A 326 14.49 -3.48 -6.39
N THR A 327 14.74 -2.17 -6.48
CA THR A 327 13.94 -1.24 -7.27
C THR A 327 14.04 -1.50 -8.76
N VAL A 328 15.23 -1.86 -9.26
CA VAL A 328 15.40 -2.24 -10.67
C VAL A 328 14.57 -3.47 -11.04
N TYR A 329 14.49 -4.46 -10.15
CA TYR A 329 13.61 -5.61 -10.34
C TYR A 329 12.12 -5.21 -10.37
N ILE A 330 11.69 -4.27 -9.53
CA ILE A 330 10.33 -3.72 -9.55
C ILE A 330 10.04 -3.00 -10.87
N ILE A 331 10.93 -2.10 -11.31
CA ILE A 331 10.76 -1.37 -12.56
C ILE A 331 10.68 -2.35 -13.73
N ASN A 332 11.52 -3.39 -13.73
CA ASN A 332 11.54 -4.39 -14.79
C ASN A 332 10.27 -5.25 -14.80
N SER A 333 9.76 -5.64 -13.62
CA SER A 333 8.52 -6.40 -13.53
C SER A 333 7.31 -5.62 -14.06
N ILE A 334 7.38 -4.28 -14.02
CA ILE A 334 6.36 -3.39 -14.56
C ILE A 334 6.54 -3.15 -16.06
N GLN A 335 7.76 -2.91 -16.54
CA GLN A 335 8.03 -2.59 -17.95
C GLN A 335 8.11 -3.84 -18.84
N ASN A 336 8.37 -5.01 -18.26
CA ASN A 336 8.57 -6.28 -18.96
C ASN A 336 9.63 -6.16 -20.09
N LEU A 337 10.79 -5.58 -19.78
CA LEU A 337 11.87 -5.41 -20.77
C LEU A 337 12.55 -6.74 -21.10
N LYS A 338 13.26 -6.78 -22.24
CA LYS A 338 14.04 -7.93 -22.68
C LYS A 338 15.22 -8.20 -21.73
N THR A 339 15.60 -9.48 -21.59
CA THR A 339 16.63 -9.97 -20.67
C THR A 339 17.97 -9.23 -20.79
N ASP A 340 18.42 -8.91 -22.01
CA ASP A 340 19.74 -8.28 -22.21
C ASP A 340 19.81 -6.85 -21.63
N GLU A 341 18.74 -6.07 -21.77
CA GLU A 341 18.67 -4.70 -21.22
C GLU A 341 18.63 -4.72 -19.69
N PHE A 342 18.01 -5.74 -19.12
CA PHE A 342 17.98 -5.97 -17.68
C PHE A 342 19.38 -6.34 -17.16
N GLN A 343 20.10 -7.25 -17.83
CA GLN A 343 21.42 -7.70 -17.42
C GLN A 343 22.47 -6.57 -17.43
N ASP A 344 22.43 -5.65 -18.40
CA ASP A 344 23.36 -4.51 -18.45
C ASP A 344 23.20 -3.57 -17.23
N VAL A 345 21.96 -3.35 -16.79
CA VAL A 345 21.64 -2.48 -15.63
C VAL A 345 22.05 -3.16 -14.33
N ILE A 346 21.74 -4.45 -14.21
CA ILE A 346 22.14 -5.29 -13.06
C ILE A 346 23.66 -5.31 -12.93
N TYR A 347 24.38 -5.62 -14.01
CA TYR A 347 25.84 -5.61 -14.03
C TYR A 347 26.41 -4.26 -13.58
N TYR A 348 25.83 -3.15 -14.06
CA TYR A 348 26.27 -1.82 -13.67
C TYR A 348 26.08 -1.56 -12.17
N ILE A 349 24.91 -1.91 -11.63
CA ILE A 349 24.62 -1.77 -10.20
C ILE A 349 25.57 -2.64 -9.39
N GLU A 350 25.73 -3.92 -9.73
CA GLU A 350 26.65 -4.83 -9.04
C GLU A 350 28.09 -4.31 -9.02
N LYS A 351 28.61 -3.78 -10.15
CA LYS A 351 29.95 -3.19 -10.18
C LYS A 351 30.05 -1.90 -9.38
N LYS A 352 29.01 -1.07 -9.39
CA LYS A 352 28.92 0.13 -8.55
C LYS A 352 28.90 -0.23 -7.06
N VAL A 353 28.22 -1.32 -6.71
CA VAL A 353 28.04 -1.80 -5.33
C VAL A 353 29.30 -2.49 -4.81
N ASN A 354 29.91 -3.39 -5.59
CA ASN A 354 31.09 -4.18 -5.22
C ASN A 354 32.36 -3.33 -5.04
N ASN A 355 32.51 -2.23 -5.78
CA ASN A 355 33.66 -1.33 -5.60
C ASN A 355 33.64 -0.52 -4.30
N ILE A 356 32.54 -0.56 -3.53
CA ILE A 356 32.37 0.27 -2.33
C ILE A 356 32.28 -0.58 -1.06
N ILE A 357 32.03 -1.91 -1.14
CA ILE A 357 31.94 -2.79 0.04
C ILE A 357 32.50 -4.19 -0.23
N ASN A 358 33.37 -4.64 0.67
CA ASN A 358 33.89 -6.01 0.81
C ASN A 358 33.01 -6.77 1.84
N ILE A 359 31.72 -7.01 1.52
CA ILE A 359 30.80 -7.75 2.40
C ILE A 359 30.23 -8.95 1.63
N ASN A 360 30.37 -10.13 2.24
CA ASN A 360 29.78 -11.38 1.78
C ASN A 360 28.24 -11.26 1.74
N VAL A 361 27.71 -10.92 0.57
CA VAL A 361 26.28 -10.99 0.20
C VAL A 361 25.66 -12.34 0.63
N LEU A 362 26.46 -13.41 0.67
CA LEU A 362 26.09 -14.73 1.15
C LEU A 362 25.62 -14.77 2.62
N LYS A 363 26.22 -13.98 3.53
CA LYS A 363 25.80 -13.93 4.95
C LYS A 363 24.46 -13.20 5.13
N LEU A 364 24.22 -12.15 4.33
CA LEU A 364 22.93 -11.45 4.30
C LEU A 364 21.84 -12.36 3.71
N CYS A 365 22.16 -13.18 2.70
CA CYS A 365 21.24 -14.20 2.16
C CYS A 365 20.88 -15.29 3.20
N GLU A 366 21.79 -15.66 4.11
CA GLU A 366 21.49 -16.61 5.20
C GLU A 366 20.54 -16.03 6.26
N GLU A 367 20.72 -14.75 6.62
CA GLU A 367 19.76 -14.04 7.48
C GLU A 367 18.41 -13.82 6.78
N THR A 368 18.42 -13.52 5.47
CA THR A 368 17.23 -13.46 4.62
C THR A 368 16.56 -14.84 4.51
N SER A 369 17.30 -15.95 4.53
CA SER A 369 16.75 -17.31 4.56
C SER A 369 16.11 -17.67 5.89
N LYS A 370 16.70 -17.24 7.03
CA LYS A 370 16.06 -17.35 8.35
C LYS A 370 14.81 -16.47 8.44
N ARG A 371 14.85 -15.25 7.89
CA ARG A 371 13.69 -14.36 7.75
C ARG A 371 12.66 -14.90 6.76
N LYS A 372 13.04 -15.62 5.70
CA LYS A 372 12.14 -16.27 4.74
C LYS A 372 11.23 -17.27 5.46
N ASN A 373 11.76 -18.03 6.42
CA ASN A 373 10.96 -18.94 7.25
C ASN A 373 10.05 -18.21 8.25
N ILE A 374 10.50 -17.08 8.82
CA ILE A 374 9.69 -16.26 9.74
C ILE A 374 8.59 -15.51 8.99
N ILE A 375 8.89 -14.92 7.84
CA ILE A 375 7.95 -14.22 6.98
C ILE A 375 6.94 -15.23 6.42
N LYS A 376 7.36 -16.38 5.87
CA LYS A 376 6.44 -17.46 5.46
C LYS A 376 5.53 -17.94 6.60
N LYS A 377 6.04 -18.04 7.84
CA LYS A 377 5.21 -18.34 9.02
C LYS A 377 4.27 -17.18 9.41
N SER A 378 4.71 -15.93 9.32
CA SER A 378 3.93 -14.74 9.69
C SER A 378 2.91 -14.32 8.63
N LEU A 379 3.13 -14.70 7.37
CA LEU A 379 2.23 -14.47 6.26
C LEU A 379 0.95 -15.29 6.37
N ASN A 380 0.89 -16.31 7.25
CA ASN A 380 -0.30 -17.13 7.48
C ASN A 380 -1.04 -17.36 6.17
N LEU A 381 -0.38 -18.04 5.21
CA LEU A 381 -1.08 -18.96 4.32
C LEU A 381 -1.78 -19.95 5.26
N LYS A 382 -2.97 -19.55 5.74
CA LYS A 382 -3.85 -20.45 6.44
C LYS A 382 -4.28 -21.49 5.40
N PHE A 383 -4.03 -22.75 5.74
CA PHE A 383 -4.91 -23.83 5.35
C PHE A 383 -6.37 -23.48 5.68
#